data_AF-A0A1C6SER4-F1
#
_entry.id   AF-A0A1C6SER4-F1
#
_cell.length_a   1.000
_cell.length_b   1.000
_cell.length_c   1.000
_cell.angle_alpha   90.00
_cell.angle_beta   90.00
_cell.angle_gamma   90.00
#
_symmetry.space_group_name_H-M   'P 1'
#
loop_
_entity.id
_entity.type
_entity.pdbx_description
1 polymer ?
#
loop_
_entity_poly.entity_id
_entity_poly.type
_entity_poly.pdbx_seq_one_letter_code
_entity_poly.pdbx_strand_id
1 'polypeptide(L)'
;MQRRLVGIDLGIASAHTVRVRDEAGREVCRRRCEPTVESLTAIESAALAGAATGTRLEVVIEPTGPAWLPIAVFFTARGHLVFRVSSAKAADLRRFLSRHAKSNGIDADTLARLPLIDPDGLRPLELPGAAAAALDRRVRACDRLTMAASEHKVRIKDLVRQVMPCTPLTGDLGKADLAVLERYADPRALLRLGRARLTALIVKASHNHQGAARAEQWLAAAQAAVDLYGDHPAVAFTDLAAEIATEVRLLRAIATELAAHAAERETCYRWVDPMQLARSLPGLAEVGGPAMTAVIGDAARFPTAAHFKSYLGLAPRASETGDTDRKGQPMSKAGSRLARATLIRAADWARKQDPQLARVYHQQMVERGAEHLKASCVVAARLAERLWTVMRRRMPYVICDVDGTPVTPQQAKQIIAQQWTVTEEIRRRRRSNKRRAGKAPHQVLTGHDRKDARSVRTRRPSPPESSATPSRTVKQPAVLTTDPR
;
A
#
# COMPACT_ATOMS: atom_id res chain seq x y z
N MET A 1 -13.95 -36.82 14.88
CA MET A 1 -12.94 -36.14 15.72
C MET A 1 -13.62 -34.96 16.38
N GLN A 2 -13.59 -34.89 17.71
CA GLN A 2 -14.21 -33.80 18.45
C GLN A 2 -13.53 -32.48 18.09
N ARG A 3 -14.30 -31.47 17.65
CA ARG A 3 -13.73 -30.16 17.26
C ARG A 3 -13.83 -29.14 18.38
N ARG A 4 -12.84 -28.26 18.45
CA ARG A 4 -12.81 -27.09 19.35
C ARG A 4 -12.46 -25.85 18.52
N LEU A 5 -13.43 -24.97 18.35
CA LEU A 5 -13.34 -23.81 17.48
C LEU A 5 -13.12 -22.58 18.34
N VAL A 6 -12.01 -21.89 18.12
CA VAL A 6 -11.56 -20.77 18.95
C VAL A 6 -11.56 -19.52 18.09
N GLY A 7 -12.42 -18.56 18.39
CA GLY A 7 -12.39 -17.24 17.76
C GLY A 7 -11.71 -16.23 18.67
N ILE A 8 -10.73 -15.51 18.15
CA ILE A 8 -9.99 -14.49 18.90
C ILE A 8 -10.10 -13.15 18.19
N ASP A 9 -10.77 -12.21 18.84
CA ASP A 9 -10.76 -10.80 18.45
C ASP A 9 -9.57 -10.09 19.12
N LEU A 10 -8.71 -9.49 18.31
CA LEU A 10 -7.40 -8.99 18.72
C LEU A 10 -7.47 -7.51 19.09
N GLY A 11 -7.35 -7.20 20.39
CA GLY A 11 -7.07 -5.86 20.88
C GLY A 11 -5.61 -5.43 20.68
N ILE A 12 -5.38 -4.17 20.26
CA ILE A 12 -4.02 -3.59 20.12
C ILE A 12 -3.50 -3.08 21.46
N ALA A 13 -4.32 -2.31 22.18
CA ALA A 13 -4.00 -1.70 23.48
C ALA A 13 -4.84 -2.31 24.61
N SER A 14 -5.49 -3.44 24.36
CA SER A 14 -6.37 -4.13 25.30
C SER A 14 -6.19 -5.63 25.18
N ALA A 15 -6.58 -6.36 26.22
CA ALA A 15 -6.66 -7.82 26.15
C ALA A 15 -7.51 -8.29 24.96
N HIS A 16 -7.11 -9.39 24.34
CA HIS A 16 -7.85 -10.05 23.28
C HIS A 16 -9.10 -10.72 23.86
N THR A 17 -10.17 -10.77 23.08
CA THR A 17 -11.42 -11.42 23.47
C THR A 17 -11.50 -12.78 22.81
N VAL A 18 -11.74 -13.83 23.61
CA VAL A 18 -11.77 -15.21 23.13
C VAL A 18 -13.14 -15.85 23.34
N ARG A 19 -13.59 -16.57 22.32
CA ARG A 19 -14.79 -17.44 22.36
C ARG A 19 -14.41 -18.82 21.89
N VAL A 20 -14.83 -19.84 22.65
CA VAL A 20 -14.61 -21.24 22.30
C VAL A 20 -15.95 -21.93 22.10
N ARG A 21 -16.07 -22.65 20.99
CA ARG A 21 -17.24 -23.40 20.57
C ARG A 21 -16.87 -24.86 20.32
N ASP A 22 -17.82 -25.77 20.53
CA ASP A 22 -17.69 -27.16 20.10
C ASP A 22 -18.16 -27.33 18.63
N GLU A 23 -18.12 -28.56 18.14
CA GLU A 23 -18.57 -28.92 16.78
C GLU A 23 -20.07 -28.69 16.53
N ALA A 24 -20.90 -28.66 17.58
CA ALA A 24 -22.31 -28.32 17.51
C ALA A 24 -22.57 -26.81 17.61
N GLY A 25 -21.51 -25.99 17.72
CA GLY A 25 -21.62 -24.54 17.92
C GLY A 25 -22.08 -24.12 19.32
N ARG A 26 -22.08 -25.05 20.29
CA ARG A 26 -22.37 -24.74 21.69
C ARG A 26 -21.16 -24.07 22.32
N GLU A 27 -21.41 -23.17 23.26
CA GLU A 27 -20.33 -22.45 23.94
C GLU A 27 -19.61 -23.36 24.93
N VAL A 28 -18.28 -23.42 24.83
CA VAL A 28 -17.42 -24.13 25.78
C VAL A 28 -16.94 -23.17 26.85
N CYS A 29 -16.35 -22.02 26.44
CA CYS A 29 -15.95 -20.99 27.38
C CYS A 29 -15.78 -19.60 26.74
N ARG A 30 -15.71 -18.59 27.60
CA ARG A 30 -15.36 -17.20 27.28
C ARG A 30 -14.15 -16.78 28.12
N ARG A 31 -13.16 -16.14 27.48
CA ARG A 31 -11.96 -15.66 28.14
C ARG A 31 -11.51 -14.31 27.57
N ARG A 32 -10.64 -13.65 28.33
CA ARG A 32 -9.77 -12.59 27.84
C ARG A 32 -8.33 -13.06 27.96
N CYS A 33 -7.45 -12.61 27.08
CA CYS A 33 -6.03 -12.90 27.22
C CYS A 33 -5.12 -11.79 26.76
N GLU A 34 -3.90 -11.91 27.23
CA GLU A 34 -2.75 -11.16 26.77
C GLU A 34 -1.84 -12.09 25.96
N PRO A 35 -0.97 -11.55 25.10
CA PRO A 35 -0.05 -12.36 24.29
C PRO A 35 1.15 -12.88 25.11
N THR A 36 0.87 -13.51 26.25
CA THR A 36 1.87 -14.15 27.13
C THR A 36 1.68 -15.67 27.15
N VAL A 37 2.75 -16.42 27.42
CA VAL A 37 2.70 -17.88 27.48
C VAL A 37 1.69 -18.35 28.53
N GLU A 38 1.71 -17.75 29.71
CA GLU A 38 0.78 -18.07 30.80
C GLU A 38 -0.69 -17.86 30.38
N SER A 39 -1.02 -16.67 29.86
CA SER A 39 -2.40 -16.32 29.49
C SER A 39 -2.94 -17.19 28.34
N LEU A 40 -2.10 -17.51 27.36
CA LEU A 40 -2.49 -18.36 26.23
C LEU A 40 -2.58 -19.84 26.61
N THR A 41 -1.73 -20.32 27.52
CA THR A 41 -1.83 -21.68 28.08
C THR A 41 -3.12 -21.84 28.87
N ALA A 42 -3.53 -20.83 29.65
CA ALA A 42 -4.81 -20.85 30.35
C ALA A 42 -6.02 -20.94 29.40
N ILE A 43 -5.95 -20.30 28.22
CA ILE A 43 -6.97 -20.46 27.17
C ILE A 43 -6.95 -21.87 26.60
N GLU A 44 -5.77 -22.37 26.24
CA GLU A 44 -5.60 -23.70 25.65
C GLU A 44 -6.21 -24.77 26.57
N SER A 45 -5.85 -24.75 27.87
CA SER A 45 -6.41 -25.66 28.87
C SER A 45 -7.93 -25.51 28.99
N ALA A 46 -8.46 -24.28 29.02
CA ALA A 46 -9.90 -24.04 29.11
C ALA A 46 -10.66 -24.45 27.84
N ALA A 47 -10.03 -24.38 26.66
CA ALA A 47 -10.62 -24.79 25.39
C ALA A 47 -10.64 -26.31 25.23
N LEU A 48 -9.60 -26.99 25.73
CA LEU A 48 -9.45 -28.45 25.68
C LEU A 48 -10.14 -29.18 26.84
N ALA A 49 -10.69 -28.46 27.83
CA ALA A 49 -11.43 -29.05 28.92
C ALA A 49 -12.56 -29.99 28.40
N GLY A 50 -12.55 -31.24 28.88
CA GLY A 50 -13.49 -32.28 28.46
C GLY A 50 -13.39 -32.72 27.00
N ALA A 51 -12.30 -32.38 26.30
CA ALA A 51 -12.03 -32.87 24.96
C ALA A 51 -11.20 -34.16 24.99
N ALA A 52 -11.36 -35.02 23.99
CA ALA A 52 -10.56 -36.23 23.85
C ALA A 52 -9.06 -35.90 23.70
N THR A 53 -8.19 -36.77 24.22
CA THR A 53 -6.73 -36.64 24.08
C THR A 53 -6.34 -36.52 22.60
N GLY A 54 -5.46 -35.57 22.29
CA GLY A 54 -5.03 -35.30 20.91
C GLY A 54 -5.97 -34.36 20.12
N THR A 55 -7.03 -33.83 20.74
CA THR A 55 -7.88 -32.80 20.10
C THR A 55 -7.05 -31.56 19.76
N ARG A 56 -7.15 -31.11 18.51
CA ARG A 56 -6.49 -29.88 18.03
C ARG A 56 -7.49 -28.73 18.01
N LEU A 57 -7.09 -27.57 18.53
CA LEU A 57 -7.85 -26.33 18.42
C LEU A 57 -7.82 -25.81 16.97
N GLU A 58 -8.97 -25.33 16.50
CA GLU A 58 -9.12 -24.56 15.27
C GLU A 58 -9.25 -23.07 15.62
N VAL A 59 -8.11 -22.37 15.65
CA VAL A 59 -8.00 -20.98 16.09
C VAL A 59 -8.16 -20.03 14.91
N VAL A 60 -9.23 -19.24 14.91
CA VAL A 60 -9.55 -18.27 13.86
C VAL A 60 -9.29 -16.86 14.36
N ILE A 61 -8.45 -16.12 13.62
CA ILE A 61 -8.07 -14.75 13.93
C ILE A 61 -8.26 -13.84 12.72
N GLU A 62 -8.79 -12.64 12.96
CA GLU A 62 -8.71 -11.54 12.01
C GLU A 62 -7.40 -10.76 12.24
N PRO A 63 -6.61 -10.43 11.21
CA PRO A 63 -5.36 -9.73 11.40
C PRO A 63 -5.57 -8.27 11.82
N THR A 64 -5.28 -7.97 13.08
CA THR A 64 -5.19 -6.60 13.60
C THR A 64 -3.73 -6.22 13.84
N GLY A 65 -3.17 -5.41 12.93
CA GLY A 65 -1.76 -4.99 13.02
C GLY A 65 -0.80 -6.18 13.15
N PRO A 66 0.23 -6.11 14.02
CA PRO A 66 1.12 -7.25 14.31
C PRO A 66 0.61 -8.20 15.41
N ALA A 67 -0.51 -7.88 16.08
CA ALA A 67 -0.98 -8.61 17.27
C ALA A 67 -1.36 -10.08 17.00
N TRP A 68 -1.63 -10.44 15.75
CA TRP A 68 -1.96 -11.81 15.37
C TRP A 68 -0.74 -12.76 15.45
N LEU A 69 0.48 -12.24 15.31
CA LEU A 69 1.67 -13.07 15.15
C LEU A 69 2.03 -13.85 16.41
N PRO A 70 2.08 -13.25 17.63
CA PRO A 70 2.33 -14.01 18.85
C PRO A 70 1.33 -15.15 19.06
N ILE A 71 0.05 -14.88 18.78
CA ILE A 71 -1.04 -15.86 18.90
C ILE A 71 -0.83 -17.02 17.93
N ALA A 72 -0.56 -16.71 16.66
CA ALA A 72 -0.29 -17.72 15.65
C ALA A 72 0.93 -18.58 16.01
N VAL A 73 2.04 -17.95 16.42
CA VAL A 73 3.25 -18.68 16.84
C VAL A 73 2.96 -19.61 18.00
N PHE A 74 2.27 -19.14 19.05
CA PHE A 74 1.95 -19.93 20.24
C PHE A 74 1.16 -21.20 19.90
N PHE A 75 0.04 -21.06 19.17
CA PHE A 75 -0.86 -22.18 18.89
C PHE A 75 -0.30 -23.11 17.81
N THR A 76 0.35 -22.58 16.76
CA THR A 76 0.99 -23.41 15.73
C THR A 76 2.15 -24.22 16.31
N ALA A 77 2.98 -23.65 17.19
CA ALA A 77 4.09 -24.37 17.84
C ALA A 77 3.62 -25.54 18.72
N ARG A 78 2.37 -25.51 19.21
CA ARG A 78 1.73 -26.58 19.98
C ARG A 78 0.90 -27.54 19.13
N GLY A 79 1.01 -27.44 17.81
CA GLY A 79 0.36 -28.35 16.88
C GLY A 79 -1.10 -28.03 16.59
N HIS A 80 -1.63 -26.88 17.01
CA HIS A 80 -3.00 -26.49 16.66
C HIS A 80 -3.12 -25.92 15.24
N LEU A 81 -4.36 -25.86 14.74
CA LEU A 81 -4.65 -25.26 13.44
C LEU A 81 -5.00 -23.79 13.64
N VAL A 82 -4.25 -22.89 12.99
CA VAL A 82 -4.53 -21.45 13.03
C VAL A 82 -5.02 -21.01 11.67
N PHE A 83 -6.07 -20.22 11.61
CA PHE A 83 -6.66 -19.68 10.39
C PHE A 83 -6.65 -18.15 10.46
N ARG A 84 -6.05 -17.51 9.45
CA ARG A 84 -6.09 -16.06 9.32
C ARG A 84 -7.11 -15.67 8.26
N VAL A 85 -8.17 -14.97 8.67
CA VAL A 85 -9.27 -14.57 7.77
C VAL A 85 -9.12 -13.14 7.30
N SER A 86 -9.77 -12.79 6.19
CA SER A 86 -9.82 -11.39 5.76
C SER A 86 -10.86 -10.61 6.57
N SER A 87 -10.57 -9.33 6.86
CA SER A 87 -11.50 -8.43 7.53
C SER A 87 -12.85 -8.31 6.83
N ALA A 88 -12.87 -8.39 5.49
CA ALA A 88 -14.10 -8.39 4.72
C ALA A 88 -14.96 -9.62 5.03
N LYS A 89 -14.36 -10.83 5.02
CA LYS A 89 -15.08 -12.08 5.30
C LYS A 89 -15.66 -12.09 6.71
N ALA A 90 -14.86 -11.68 7.71
CA ALA A 90 -15.31 -11.57 9.09
C ALA A 90 -16.45 -10.54 9.25
N ALA A 91 -16.30 -9.36 8.64
CA ALA A 91 -17.31 -8.30 8.70
C ALA A 91 -18.64 -8.67 8.02
N ASP A 92 -18.59 -9.40 6.90
CA ASP A 92 -19.78 -9.85 6.18
C ASP A 92 -20.53 -10.93 6.97
N LEU A 93 -19.80 -11.90 7.53
CA LEU A 93 -20.42 -12.89 8.41
C LEU A 93 -21.01 -12.26 9.67
N ARG A 94 -20.30 -11.33 10.32
CA ARG A 94 -20.80 -10.58 11.47
C ARG A 94 -22.10 -9.86 11.12
N ARG A 95 -22.18 -9.23 9.94
CA ARG A 95 -23.38 -8.52 9.47
C ARG A 95 -24.56 -9.48 9.25
N PHE A 96 -24.29 -10.69 8.78
CA PHE A 96 -25.30 -11.74 8.64
C PHE A 96 -25.82 -12.21 10.01
N LEU A 97 -24.93 -12.53 10.94
CA LEU A 97 -25.29 -13.05 12.27
C LEU A 97 -25.81 -11.97 13.24
N SER A 98 -25.37 -10.73 13.11
CA SER A 98 -25.64 -9.63 14.05
C SER A 98 -25.60 -8.28 13.34
N ARG A 99 -26.66 -8.01 12.55
CA ARG A 99 -26.76 -6.83 11.69
C ARG A 99 -26.57 -5.49 12.42
N HIS A 100 -27.16 -5.35 13.60
CA HIS A 100 -27.26 -4.08 14.33
C HIS A 100 -26.41 -4.02 15.61
N ALA A 101 -25.62 -5.06 15.89
CA ALA A 101 -24.77 -5.14 17.07
C ALA A 101 -23.30 -5.37 16.70
N LYS A 102 -22.41 -4.68 17.43
CA LYS A 102 -20.97 -4.88 17.32
C LYS A 102 -20.35 -4.81 18.71
N SER A 103 -19.59 -5.83 19.06
CA SER A 103 -18.75 -5.88 20.27
C SER A 103 -17.62 -6.88 20.05
N ASN A 104 -16.53 -6.75 20.80
CA ASN A 104 -15.39 -7.67 20.71
C ASN A 104 -15.81 -9.14 20.97
N GLY A 105 -16.84 -9.33 21.80
CA GLY A 105 -17.42 -10.65 22.06
C GLY A 105 -18.18 -11.22 20.87
N ILE A 106 -18.94 -10.39 20.14
CA ILE A 106 -19.63 -10.77 18.90
C ILE A 106 -18.62 -11.06 17.79
N ASP A 107 -17.57 -10.25 17.69
CA ASP A 107 -16.53 -10.42 16.68
C ASP A 107 -15.75 -11.73 16.94
N ALA A 108 -15.35 -12.00 18.18
CA ALA A 108 -14.74 -13.27 18.57
C ALA A 108 -15.68 -14.47 18.34
N ASP A 109 -16.97 -14.34 18.65
CA ASP A 109 -17.95 -15.42 18.41
C ASP A 109 -18.16 -15.69 16.91
N THR A 110 -18.17 -14.63 16.10
CA THR A 110 -18.26 -14.70 14.65
C THR A 110 -17.08 -15.48 14.08
N LEU A 111 -15.86 -15.20 14.56
CA LEU A 111 -14.66 -15.91 14.15
C LEU A 111 -14.71 -17.39 14.56
N ALA A 112 -15.16 -17.70 15.77
CA ALA A 112 -15.26 -19.07 16.28
C ALA A 112 -16.22 -19.95 15.45
N ARG A 113 -17.27 -19.35 14.86
CA ARG A 113 -18.25 -20.06 14.04
C ARG A 113 -17.81 -20.26 12.59
N LEU A 114 -16.81 -19.53 12.13
CA LEU A 114 -16.41 -19.50 10.73
C LEU A 114 -16.02 -20.88 10.17
N PRO A 115 -15.33 -21.77 10.92
CA PRO A 115 -15.03 -23.14 10.47
C PRO A 115 -16.24 -24.08 10.37
N LEU A 116 -17.41 -23.70 10.91
CA LEU A 116 -18.68 -24.42 10.71
C LEU A 116 -19.39 -23.95 9.44
N ILE A 117 -19.25 -22.68 9.09
CA ILE A 117 -20.02 -22.02 8.03
C ILE A 117 -19.32 -22.15 6.67
N ASP A 118 -17.98 -22.06 6.66
CA ASP A 118 -17.19 -22.12 5.43
C ASP A 118 -15.89 -22.89 5.66
N PRO A 119 -15.98 -24.23 5.89
CA PRO A 119 -14.81 -25.06 6.17
C PRO A 119 -13.81 -25.07 5.00
N ASP A 120 -14.30 -25.12 3.76
CA ASP A 120 -13.45 -25.19 2.56
C ASP A 120 -12.85 -23.83 2.17
N GLY A 121 -13.50 -22.72 2.56
CA GLY A 121 -13.00 -21.37 2.37
C GLY A 121 -12.01 -20.92 3.44
N LEU A 122 -11.60 -21.80 4.36
CA LEU A 122 -10.55 -21.59 5.34
C LEU A 122 -9.28 -22.32 4.95
N ARG A 123 -8.14 -21.64 5.10
CA ARG A 123 -6.83 -22.23 4.86
C ARG A 123 -5.96 -22.09 6.10
N PRO A 124 -5.34 -23.18 6.58
CA PRO A 124 -4.38 -23.10 7.66
C PRO A 124 -3.30 -22.05 7.34
N LEU A 125 -2.97 -21.27 8.35
CA LEU A 125 -1.92 -20.29 8.31
C LEU A 125 -0.57 -21.01 8.32
N GLU A 126 0.20 -20.82 7.26
CA GLU A 126 1.59 -21.21 7.22
C GLU A 126 2.46 -20.02 7.64
N LEU A 127 3.20 -20.20 8.73
CA LEU A 127 4.18 -19.22 9.17
C LEU A 127 5.43 -19.33 8.27
N PRO A 128 5.94 -18.21 7.74
CA PRO A 128 7.13 -18.23 6.94
C PRO A 128 8.35 -18.61 7.78
N GLY A 129 9.29 -19.35 7.17
CA GLY A 129 10.62 -19.55 7.75
C GLY A 129 11.40 -18.23 7.88
N ALA A 130 12.49 -18.26 8.66
CA ALA A 130 13.26 -17.07 9.04
C ALA A 130 13.67 -16.19 7.84
N ALA A 131 14.17 -16.80 6.75
CA ALA A 131 14.58 -16.06 5.57
C ALA A 131 13.42 -15.38 4.83
N ALA A 132 12.30 -16.07 4.65
CA ALA A 132 11.11 -15.50 4.01
C ALA A 132 10.50 -14.38 4.86
N ALA A 133 10.49 -14.55 6.19
CA ALA A 133 10.07 -13.52 7.12
C ALA A 133 10.98 -12.28 7.04
N ALA A 134 12.31 -12.48 7.02
CA ALA A 134 13.28 -11.41 6.87
C ALA A 134 13.09 -10.64 5.55
N LEU A 135 12.89 -11.35 4.44
CA LEU A 135 12.61 -10.74 3.14
C LEU A 135 11.33 -9.89 3.18
N ASP A 136 10.22 -10.41 3.70
CA ASP A 136 8.96 -9.66 3.82
C ASP A 136 9.15 -8.39 4.67
N ARG A 137 9.89 -8.47 5.78
CA ARG A 137 10.21 -7.31 6.62
C ARG A 137 11.01 -6.24 5.86
N ARG A 138 12.05 -6.64 5.11
CA ARG A 138 12.87 -5.70 4.32
C ARG A 138 12.07 -5.09 3.17
N VAL A 139 11.27 -5.87 2.46
CA VAL A 139 10.35 -5.38 1.41
C VAL A 139 9.41 -4.31 1.97
N ARG A 140 8.75 -4.57 3.10
CA ARG A 140 7.83 -3.61 3.73
C ARG A 140 8.53 -2.37 4.25
N ALA A 141 9.76 -2.50 4.78
CA ALA A 141 10.55 -1.35 5.21
C ALA A 141 10.88 -0.43 4.03
N CYS A 142 11.35 -1.01 2.91
CA CYS A 142 11.62 -0.25 1.69
C CYS A 142 10.37 0.45 1.14
N ASP A 143 9.21 -0.21 1.11
CA ASP A 143 7.95 0.43 0.66
C ASP A 143 7.58 1.63 1.55
N ARG A 144 7.64 1.47 2.88
CA ARG A 144 7.35 2.57 3.82
C ARG A 144 8.31 3.75 3.65
N LEU A 145 9.63 3.49 3.58
CA LEU A 145 10.63 4.54 3.39
C LEU A 145 10.49 5.22 2.03
N THR A 146 10.13 4.48 0.98
CA THR A 146 9.85 5.07 -0.35
C THR A 146 8.63 6.00 -0.30
N MET A 147 7.58 5.61 0.44
CA MET A 147 6.40 6.46 0.64
C MET A 147 6.75 7.72 1.44
N ALA A 148 7.46 7.58 2.57
CA ALA A 148 7.89 8.71 3.39
C ALA A 148 8.78 9.69 2.58
N ALA A 149 9.75 9.17 1.82
CA ALA A 149 10.57 9.99 0.92
C ALA A 149 9.72 10.75 -0.11
N SER A 150 8.64 10.15 -0.60
CA SER A 150 7.73 10.81 -1.55
C SER A 150 6.96 11.96 -0.88
N GLU A 151 6.53 11.78 0.37
CA GLU A 151 5.85 12.82 1.16
C GLU A 151 6.77 14.02 1.40
N HIS A 152 8.02 13.80 1.83
CA HIS A 152 9.00 14.88 1.98
C HIS A 152 9.31 15.59 0.66
N LYS A 153 9.43 14.86 -0.46
CA LYS A 153 9.62 15.50 -1.78
C LYS A 153 8.46 16.40 -2.18
N VAL A 154 7.22 16.03 -1.83
CA VAL A 154 6.05 16.87 -2.08
C VAL A 154 6.11 18.12 -1.22
N ARG A 155 6.33 17.97 0.09
CA ARG A 155 6.41 19.10 1.02
C ARG A 155 7.52 20.08 0.65
N ILE A 156 8.71 19.59 0.28
CA ILE A 156 9.81 20.44 -0.23
C ILE A 156 9.34 21.26 -1.44
N LYS A 157 8.69 20.64 -2.43
CA LYS A 157 8.23 21.37 -3.62
C LYS A 157 7.18 22.42 -3.28
N ASP A 158 6.29 22.13 -2.35
CA ASP A 158 5.22 23.05 -1.96
C ASP A 158 5.79 24.26 -1.18
N LEU A 159 6.69 24.03 -0.23
CA LEU A 159 7.41 25.10 0.47
C LEU A 159 8.28 25.93 -0.49
N VAL A 160 8.96 25.28 -1.44
CA VAL A 160 9.76 26.00 -2.44
C VAL A 160 8.89 26.87 -3.34
N ARG A 161 7.68 26.43 -3.72
CA ARG A 161 6.74 27.28 -4.49
C ARG A 161 6.22 28.45 -3.67
N GLN A 162 6.12 28.32 -2.35
CA GLN A 162 5.73 29.40 -1.47
C GLN A 162 6.84 30.47 -1.37
N VAL A 163 8.11 30.06 -1.25
CA VAL A 163 9.23 31.00 -1.14
C VAL A 163 9.72 31.53 -2.49
N MET A 164 9.61 30.73 -3.56
CA MET A 164 10.00 31.03 -4.94
C MET A 164 8.95 30.50 -5.95
N PRO A 165 7.89 31.27 -6.26
CA PRO A 165 6.80 30.82 -7.12
C PRO A 165 7.23 30.40 -8.52
N CYS A 166 8.24 31.07 -9.08
CA CYS A 166 8.82 30.78 -10.39
C CYS A 166 9.96 29.74 -10.32
N THR A 167 9.95 28.86 -9.31
CA THR A 167 11.00 27.86 -9.07
C THR A 167 11.31 27.00 -10.30
N PRO A 168 12.58 26.64 -10.54
CA PRO A 168 12.97 25.79 -11.67
C PRO A 168 12.75 24.29 -11.39
N LEU A 169 12.09 23.94 -10.30
CA LEU A 169 11.77 22.55 -9.95
C LEU A 169 10.69 21.99 -10.89
N THR A 170 11.15 21.29 -11.91
CA THR A 170 10.31 20.51 -12.83
C THR A 170 10.51 19.03 -12.59
N GLY A 171 9.43 18.26 -12.39
CA GLY A 171 9.55 16.81 -12.20
C GLY A 171 10.14 16.44 -10.84
N ASP A 172 11.09 15.50 -10.81
CA ASP A 172 11.70 14.97 -9.58
C ASP A 172 12.84 15.84 -9.05
N LEU A 173 13.03 15.82 -7.72
CA LEU A 173 14.11 16.56 -7.06
C LEU A 173 15.46 15.84 -7.26
N GLY A 174 16.41 16.52 -7.88
CA GLY A 174 17.77 16.03 -8.08
C GLY A 174 18.70 16.30 -6.89
N LYS A 175 19.86 15.64 -6.88
CA LYS A 175 20.91 15.86 -5.84
C LYS A 175 21.39 17.31 -5.80
N ALA A 176 21.47 17.98 -6.96
CA ALA A 176 21.85 19.38 -7.04
C ALA A 176 20.77 20.31 -6.49
N ASP A 177 19.49 20.06 -6.78
CA ASP A 177 18.39 20.85 -6.22
C ASP A 177 18.39 20.77 -4.69
N LEU A 178 18.54 19.55 -4.14
CA LEU A 178 18.63 19.36 -2.69
C LEU A 178 19.85 20.06 -2.09
N ALA A 179 20.99 20.09 -2.78
CA ALA A 179 22.20 20.78 -2.30
C ALA A 179 22.03 22.31 -2.26
N VAL A 180 21.30 22.89 -3.22
CA VAL A 180 20.93 24.31 -3.21
C VAL A 180 19.96 24.59 -2.06
N LEU A 181 18.85 23.85 -2.02
CA LEU A 181 17.76 24.08 -1.08
C LEU A 181 18.16 23.89 0.40
N GLU A 182 19.07 22.96 0.69
CA GLU A 182 19.51 22.71 2.06
C GLU A 182 20.25 23.89 2.69
N ARG A 183 20.87 24.76 1.89
CA ARG A 183 21.73 25.86 2.37
C ARG A 183 21.27 27.24 1.92
N TYR A 184 20.57 27.32 0.80
CA TYR A 184 20.28 28.56 0.08
C TYR A 184 18.84 28.58 -0.46
N ALA A 185 17.87 28.01 0.29
CA ALA A 185 16.46 28.12 -0.06
C ALA A 185 15.89 29.54 0.11
N ASP A 186 16.52 30.38 0.93
CA ASP A 186 16.19 31.81 0.99
C ASP A 186 16.67 32.49 -0.32
N PRO A 187 15.77 33.08 -1.13
CA PRO A 187 16.13 33.72 -2.39
C PRO A 187 17.14 34.86 -2.22
N ARG A 188 17.12 35.59 -1.09
CA ARG A 188 18.04 36.68 -0.79
C ARG A 188 19.46 36.14 -0.55
N ALA A 189 19.56 35.03 0.19
CA ALA A 189 20.81 34.34 0.41
C ALA A 189 21.36 33.72 -0.88
N LEU A 190 20.48 33.17 -1.72
CA LEU A 190 20.83 32.59 -3.01
C LEU A 190 21.38 33.63 -4.01
N LEU A 191 20.78 34.82 -4.07
CA LEU A 191 21.30 35.95 -4.85
C LEU A 191 22.68 36.40 -4.34
N ARG A 192 22.85 36.51 -3.01
CA ARG A 192 24.13 36.89 -2.38
C ARG A 192 25.25 35.88 -2.63
N LEU A 193 24.93 34.60 -2.75
CA LEU A 193 25.89 33.56 -3.14
C LEU A 193 26.48 33.87 -4.53
N GLY A 194 25.63 34.28 -5.47
CA GLY A 194 26.02 34.68 -6.81
C GLY A 194 26.31 33.51 -7.76
N ARG A 195 26.32 33.81 -9.06
CA ARG A 195 26.42 32.85 -10.17
C ARG A 195 27.61 31.88 -10.06
N ALA A 196 28.81 32.40 -9.81
CA ALA A 196 30.03 31.59 -9.82
C ALA A 196 29.99 30.49 -8.73
N ARG A 197 29.69 30.87 -7.49
CA ARG A 197 29.64 29.94 -6.35
C ARG A 197 28.46 28.97 -6.46
N LEU A 198 27.30 29.43 -6.91
CA LEU A 198 26.15 28.55 -7.16
C LEU A 198 26.44 27.53 -8.26
N THR A 199 27.10 27.95 -9.35
CA THR A 199 27.51 27.05 -10.43
C THR A 199 28.45 25.97 -9.91
N ALA A 200 29.48 26.34 -9.14
CA ALA A 200 30.40 25.38 -8.54
C ALA A 200 29.70 24.36 -7.62
N LEU A 201 28.73 24.82 -6.81
CA LEU A 201 27.90 23.94 -5.96
C LEU A 201 27.11 22.92 -6.79
N ILE A 202 26.43 23.39 -7.85
CA ILE A 202 25.59 22.55 -8.72
C ILE A 202 26.45 21.56 -9.49
N VAL A 203 27.58 22.00 -10.06
CA VAL A 203 28.53 21.12 -10.78
C VAL A 203 29.01 19.99 -9.88
N LYS A 204 29.43 20.33 -8.65
CA LYS A 204 29.86 19.33 -7.66
C LYS A 204 28.74 18.36 -7.28
N ALA A 205 27.56 18.86 -6.94
CA ALA A 205 26.45 18.03 -6.48
C ALA A 205 25.83 17.15 -7.58
N SER A 206 25.87 17.62 -8.83
CA SER A 206 25.37 16.91 -10.00
C SER A 206 26.42 16.02 -10.67
N HIS A 207 27.67 15.96 -10.18
CA HIS A 207 28.77 15.25 -10.83
C HIS A 207 28.96 15.70 -12.30
N ASN A 208 29.03 17.02 -12.51
CA ASN A 208 29.19 17.68 -13.82
C ASN A 208 28.00 17.54 -14.80
N HIS A 209 26.87 16.95 -14.40
CA HIS A 209 25.68 16.84 -15.26
C HIS A 209 24.90 18.16 -15.41
N GLN A 210 25.05 19.07 -14.45
CA GLN A 210 24.40 20.39 -14.44
C GLN A 210 25.45 21.46 -14.10
N GLY A 211 25.19 22.70 -14.51
CA GLY A 211 26.12 23.80 -14.29
C GLY A 211 25.45 25.15 -14.45
N ALA A 212 26.10 26.06 -15.18
CA ALA A 212 25.72 27.47 -15.26
C ALA A 212 24.24 27.68 -15.64
N ALA A 213 23.71 26.96 -16.63
CA ALA A 213 22.32 27.11 -17.04
C ALA A 213 21.32 26.81 -15.90
N ARG A 214 21.62 25.81 -15.05
CA ARG A 214 20.78 25.48 -13.89
C ARG A 214 20.95 26.51 -12.77
N ALA A 215 22.15 27.06 -12.59
CA ALA A 215 22.40 28.16 -11.66
C ALA A 215 21.61 29.42 -12.04
N GLU A 216 21.60 29.79 -13.32
CA GLU A 216 20.81 30.92 -13.84
C GLU A 216 19.32 30.74 -13.59
N GLN A 217 18.78 29.53 -13.82
CA GLN A 217 17.38 29.24 -13.53
C GLN A 217 17.01 29.46 -12.05
N TRP A 218 17.89 29.07 -11.12
CA TRP A 218 17.70 29.30 -9.70
C TRP A 218 17.82 30.78 -9.32
N LEU A 219 18.79 31.51 -9.88
CA LEU A 219 18.96 32.94 -9.63
C LEU A 219 17.80 33.76 -10.21
N ALA A 220 17.33 33.43 -11.40
CA ALA A 220 16.16 34.07 -12.02
C ALA A 220 14.90 33.87 -11.17
N ALA A 221 14.68 32.64 -10.66
CA ALA A 221 13.56 32.37 -9.76
C ALA A 221 13.68 33.13 -8.43
N ALA A 222 14.88 33.24 -7.88
CA ALA A 222 15.15 34.00 -6.67
C ALA A 222 14.91 35.50 -6.86
N GLN A 223 15.39 36.06 -7.97
CA GLN A 223 15.16 37.47 -8.31
C GLN A 223 13.67 37.76 -8.47
N ALA A 224 12.95 36.95 -9.24
CA ALA A 224 11.51 37.10 -9.42
C ALA A 224 10.73 37.02 -8.08
N ALA A 225 11.17 36.19 -7.14
CA ALA A 225 10.57 36.12 -5.81
C ALA A 225 10.83 37.37 -4.97
N VAL A 226 12.06 37.91 -5.01
CA VAL A 226 12.41 39.16 -4.33
C VAL A 226 11.66 40.34 -4.93
N ASP A 227 11.54 40.41 -6.26
CA ASP A 227 10.79 41.47 -6.95
C ASP A 227 9.29 41.42 -6.63
N LEU A 228 8.71 40.22 -6.53
CA LEU A 228 7.30 40.02 -6.24
C LEU A 228 6.95 40.36 -4.78
N TYR A 229 7.74 39.87 -3.84
CA TYR A 229 7.40 39.93 -2.41
C TYR A 229 8.09 41.08 -1.67
N GLY A 230 9.21 41.60 -2.16
CA GLY A 230 10.04 42.57 -1.46
C GLY A 230 10.34 42.12 -0.02
N ASP A 231 10.05 43.00 0.93
CA ASP A 231 10.13 42.77 2.38
C ASP A 231 8.76 42.56 3.05
N HIS A 232 7.76 42.11 2.30
CA HIS A 232 6.42 41.92 2.84
C HIS A 232 6.42 40.92 4.03
N PRO A 233 5.94 41.31 5.22
CA PRO A 233 6.11 40.54 6.46
C PRO A 233 5.39 39.19 6.48
N ALA A 234 4.40 39.00 5.60
CA ALA A 234 3.73 37.70 5.44
C ALA A 234 4.61 36.61 4.83
N VAL A 235 5.76 36.95 4.24
CA VAL A 235 6.72 35.99 3.67
C VAL A 235 7.95 35.91 4.57
N ALA A 236 7.90 34.98 5.54
CA ALA A 236 9.00 34.70 6.44
C ALA A 236 10.10 33.89 5.73
N PHE A 237 10.89 34.54 4.87
CA PHE A 237 11.90 33.88 4.02
C PHE A 237 12.86 32.98 4.80
N THR A 238 13.38 33.48 5.93
CA THR A 238 14.33 32.75 6.77
C THR A 238 13.70 31.49 7.38
N ASP A 239 12.48 31.59 7.91
CA ASP A 239 11.78 30.47 8.55
C ASP A 239 11.36 29.41 7.51
N LEU A 240 10.83 29.84 6.36
CA LEU A 240 10.51 28.93 5.26
C LEU A 240 11.76 28.21 4.73
N ALA A 241 12.90 28.92 4.61
CA ALA A 241 14.16 28.31 4.21
C ALA A 241 14.68 27.29 5.25
N ALA A 242 14.52 27.58 6.55
CA ALA A 242 14.88 26.66 7.62
C ALA A 242 13.99 25.39 7.63
N GLU A 243 12.69 25.54 7.35
CA GLU A 243 11.76 24.42 7.18
C GLU A 243 12.15 23.55 5.97
N ILE A 244 12.43 24.17 4.81
CA ILE A 244 12.92 23.47 3.61
C ILE A 244 14.21 22.70 3.91
N ALA A 245 15.17 23.32 4.60
CA ALA A 245 16.41 22.66 4.96
C ALA A 245 16.18 21.45 5.88
N THR A 246 15.23 21.54 6.81
CA THR A 246 14.82 20.42 7.67
C THR A 246 14.24 19.27 6.85
N GLU A 247 13.31 19.56 5.94
CA GLU A 247 12.71 18.59 5.04
C GLU A 247 13.74 17.90 4.13
N VAL A 248 14.74 18.65 3.63
CA VAL A 248 15.84 18.08 2.85
C VAL A 248 16.70 17.13 3.70
N ARG A 249 17.04 17.51 4.95
CA ARG A 249 17.81 16.63 5.85
C ARG A 249 17.05 15.33 6.16
N LEU A 250 15.75 15.41 6.42
CA LEU A 250 14.89 14.24 6.65
C LEU A 250 14.84 13.33 5.40
N LEU A 251 14.67 13.92 4.20
CA LEU A 251 14.68 13.17 2.95
C LEU A 251 16.03 12.44 2.73
N ARG A 252 17.16 13.09 3.03
CA ARG A 252 18.49 12.46 2.93
C ARG A 252 18.68 11.32 3.93
N ALA A 253 18.23 11.50 5.18
CA ALA A 253 18.27 10.46 6.19
C ALA A 253 17.45 9.23 5.75
N ILE A 254 16.21 9.45 5.29
CA ILE A 254 15.34 8.38 4.76
C ILE A 254 15.98 7.69 3.55
N ALA A 255 16.61 8.44 2.64
CA ALA A 255 17.27 7.85 1.48
C ALA A 255 18.44 6.94 1.87
N THR A 256 19.18 7.30 2.93
CA THR A 256 20.28 6.50 3.48
C THR A 256 19.76 5.20 4.08
N GLU A 257 18.74 5.28 4.94
CA GLU A 257 18.09 4.10 5.52
C GLU A 257 17.46 3.20 4.44
N LEU A 258 16.83 3.81 3.42
CA LEU A 258 16.26 3.06 2.31
C LEU A 258 17.33 2.27 1.55
N ALA A 259 18.51 2.86 1.32
CA ALA A 259 19.62 2.17 0.66
C ALA A 259 20.10 0.96 1.49
N ALA A 260 20.28 1.13 2.80
CA ALA A 260 20.66 0.04 3.71
C ALA A 260 19.61 -1.09 3.69
N HIS A 261 18.33 -0.75 3.83
CA HIS A 261 17.25 -1.73 3.75
C HIS A 261 17.14 -2.41 2.38
N ALA A 262 17.44 -1.70 1.30
CA ALA A 262 17.42 -2.25 -0.06
C ALA A 262 18.56 -3.23 -0.30
N ALA A 263 19.76 -2.96 0.20
CA ALA A 263 20.89 -3.89 0.17
C ALA A 263 20.56 -5.18 0.94
N GLU A 264 20.03 -5.06 2.16
CA GLU A 264 19.62 -6.23 2.94
C GLU A 264 18.44 -6.99 2.32
N ARG A 265 17.53 -6.29 1.63
CA ARG A 265 16.47 -6.93 0.84
C ARG A 265 17.06 -7.78 -0.28
N GLU A 266 18.10 -7.30 -0.95
CA GLU A 266 18.79 -8.04 -2.01
C GLU A 266 19.42 -9.33 -1.47
N THR A 267 20.13 -9.24 -0.36
CA THR A 267 20.72 -10.41 0.32
C THR A 267 19.65 -11.42 0.69
N CYS A 268 18.57 -10.99 1.36
CA CYS A 268 17.43 -11.85 1.70
C CYS A 268 16.79 -12.48 0.45
N TYR A 269 16.65 -11.71 -0.64
CA TYR A 269 16.02 -12.18 -1.86
C TYR A 269 16.80 -13.31 -2.51
N ARG A 270 18.12 -13.16 -2.63
CA ARG A 270 19.00 -14.20 -3.21
C ARG A 270 18.97 -15.50 -2.41
N TRP A 271 18.72 -15.43 -1.11
CA TRP A 271 18.55 -16.62 -0.29
C TRP A 271 17.18 -17.29 -0.51
N VAL A 272 16.11 -16.51 -0.59
CA VAL A 272 14.74 -17.05 -0.73
C VAL A 272 14.44 -17.52 -2.16
N ASP A 273 15.01 -16.86 -3.17
CA ASP A 273 14.86 -17.17 -4.60
C ASP A 273 16.25 -17.20 -5.28
N PRO A 274 17.08 -18.23 -5.00
CA PRO A 274 18.45 -18.31 -5.49
C PRO A 274 18.56 -18.41 -7.01
N MET A 275 17.55 -18.98 -7.67
CA MET A 275 17.44 -19.06 -9.13
C MET A 275 16.92 -17.76 -9.75
N GLN A 276 16.58 -16.76 -8.93
CA GLN A 276 15.99 -15.49 -9.34
C GLN A 276 14.77 -15.65 -10.26
N LEU A 277 13.93 -16.65 -9.96
CA LEU A 277 12.76 -17.00 -10.76
C LEU A 277 11.82 -15.82 -10.92
N ALA A 278 11.56 -15.06 -9.85
CA ALA A 278 10.70 -13.88 -9.94
C ALA A 278 11.28 -12.81 -10.91
N ARG A 279 12.61 -12.69 -11.00
CA ARG A 279 13.29 -11.76 -11.89
C ARG A 279 13.44 -12.22 -13.33
N SER A 280 13.24 -13.51 -13.60
CA SER A 280 13.17 -13.99 -14.99
C SER A 280 11.96 -13.39 -15.74
N LEU A 281 10.92 -12.95 -15.02
CA LEU A 281 9.76 -12.30 -15.62
C LEU A 281 10.06 -10.83 -15.98
N PRO A 282 9.66 -10.40 -17.18
CA PRO A 282 9.92 -9.04 -17.62
C PRO A 282 9.21 -8.02 -16.74
N GLY A 283 9.92 -6.94 -16.38
CA GLY A 283 9.42 -5.88 -15.51
C GLY A 283 9.51 -6.15 -13.99
N LEU A 284 9.86 -7.36 -13.55
CA LEU A 284 10.10 -7.68 -12.14
C LEU A 284 11.61 -7.67 -11.85
N ALA A 285 12.17 -6.50 -11.53
CA ALA A 285 13.61 -6.35 -11.28
C ALA A 285 13.96 -6.33 -9.77
N GLU A 286 14.94 -5.52 -9.38
CA GLU A 286 15.50 -5.41 -8.02
C GLU A 286 14.48 -5.02 -6.94
N VAL A 287 13.39 -4.36 -7.32
CA VAL A 287 12.29 -4.00 -6.42
C VAL A 287 11.13 -4.99 -6.56
N GLY A 288 10.71 -5.24 -7.80
CA GLY A 288 9.52 -6.04 -8.09
C GLY A 288 9.68 -7.53 -7.77
N GLY A 289 10.82 -8.12 -8.11
CA GLY A 289 11.13 -9.53 -7.83
C GLY A 289 11.03 -9.85 -6.33
N PRO A 290 11.84 -9.21 -5.46
CA PRO A 290 11.78 -9.41 -4.02
C PRO A 290 10.39 -9.19 -3.42
N ALA A 291 9.70 -8.14 -3.84
CA ALA A 291 8.36 -7.84 -3.35
C ALA A 291 7.36 -8.94 -3.71
N MET A 292 7.43 -9.46 -4.93
CA MET A 292 6.53 -10.52 -5.37
C MET A 292 6.87 -11.88 -4.78
N THR A 293 8.14 -12.20 -4.59
CA THR A 293 8.60 -13.39 -3.85
C THR A 293 8.10 -13.39 -2.41
N ALA A 294 8.21 -12.25 -1.71
CA ALA A 294 7.67 -12.10 -0.36
C ALA A 294 6.13 -12.27 -0.31
N VAL A 295 5.43 -11.74 -1.30
CA VAL A 295 3.95 -11.79 -1.36
C VAL A 295 3.45 -13.19 -1.67
N ILE A 296 4.05 -13.87 -2.65
CA ILE A 296 3.60 -15.20 -3.07
C ILE A 296 3.96 -16.26 -2.01
N GLY A 297 5.14 -16.18 -1.39
CA GLY A 297 5.63 -17.23 -0.50
C GLY A 297 5.75 -18.55 -1.26
N ASP A 298 5.27 -19.64 -0.65
CA ASP A 298 5.11 -20.90 -1.38
C ASP A 298 3.97 -20.78 -2.42
N ALA A 299 4.31 -20.96 -3.69
CA ALA A 299 3.33 -20.97 -4.78
C ALA A 299 2.34 -22.14 -4.68
N ALA A 300 2.70 -23.24 -4.02
CA ALA A 300 1.87 -24.42 -3.80
C ALA A 300 0.58 -24.12 -3.05
N ARG A 301 0.61 -23.11 -2.16
CA ARG A 301 -0.55 -22.74 -1.35
C ARG A 301 -1.73 -22.23 -2.19
N PHE A 302 -1.51 -21.92 -3.47
CA PHE A 302 -2.55 -21.53 -4.41
C PHE A 302 -2.81 -22.69 -5.40
N PRO A 303 -4.04 -23.25 -5.44
CA PRO A 303 -4.39 -24.36 -6.33
C PRO A 303 -4.17 -24.04 -7.82
N THR A 304 -4.46 -22.80 -8.21
CA THR A 304 -4.30 -22.34 -9.60
C THR A 304 -3.81 -20.89 -9.64
N ALA A 305 -3.25 -20.51 -10.78
CA ALA A 305 -2.89 -19.13 -11.10
C ALA A 305 -4.05 -18.14 -10.88
N ALA A 306 -5.29 -18.56 -11.16
CA ALA A 306 -6.48 -17.75 -10.95
C ALA A 306 -6.73 -17.42 -9.46
N HIS A 307 -6.45 -18.37 -8.56
CA HIS A 307 -6.53 -18.13 -7.11
C HIS A 307 -5.49 -17.10 -6.67
N PHE A 308 -4.26 -17.19 -7.18
CA PHE A 308 -3.23 -16.20 -6.88
C PHE A 308 -3.60 -14.80 -7.41
N LYS A 309 -4.09 -14.71 -8.66
CA LYS A 309 -4.61 -13.46 -9.23
C LYS A 309 -5.74 -12.85 -8.39
N SER A 310 -6.66 -13.68 -7.89
CA SER A 310 -7.76 -13.26 -7.03
C SER A 310 -7.25 -12.77 -5.67
N TYR A 311 -6.31 -13.49 -5.05
CA TYR A 311 -5.62 -13.10 -3.82
C TYR A 311 -4.94 -11.73 -3.91
N LEU A 312 -4.35 -11.44 -5.08
CA LEU A 312 -3.75 -10.13 -5.36
C LEU A 312 -4.79 -9.04 -5.58
N GLY A 313 -6.08 -9.35 -5.71
CA GLY A 313 -7.15 -8.39 -6.01
C GLY A 313 -7.10 -7.85 -7.44
N LEU A 314 -6.53 -8.63 -8.37
CA LEU A 314 -6.42 -8.31 -9.80
C LEU A 314 -7.56 -8.94 -10.62
N ALA A 315 -8.35 -9.83 -10.04
CA ALA A 315 -9.57 -10.32 -10.67
C ALA A 315 -10.63 -9.20 -10.73
N PRO A 316 -11.34 -9.04 -11.87
CA PRO A 316 -12.52 -8.18 -11.92
C PRO A 316 -13.57 -8.70 -10.94
N ARG A 317 -14.43 -7.83 -10.41
CA ARG A 317 -15.62 -8.30 -9.69
C ARG A 317 -16.51 -9.07 -10.67
N ALA A 318 -17.02 -10.21 -10.25
CA ALA A 318 -18.11 -10.87 -10.97
C ALA A 318 -19.43 -10.18 -10.59
N SER A 319 -20.24 -9.84 -11.59
CA SER A 319 -21.61 -9.36 -11.41
C SER A 319 -22.43 -10.00 -12.51
N GLU A 320 -22.71 -11.29 -12.33
CA GLU A 320 -23.61 -12.05 -13.19
C GLU A 320 -25.01 -11.91 -12.60
N THR A 321 -25.91 -11.31 -13.37
CA THR A 321 -27.34 -11.26 -13.03
C THR A 321 -28.09 -11.99 -14.12
N GLY A 322 -28.56 -13.21 -13.83
CA GLY A 322 -29.44 -14.03 -14.68
C GLY A 322 -28.97 -14.15 -16.14
N ASP A 323 -29.41 -13.21 -16.98
CA ASP A 323 -29.15 -13.16 -18.42
C ASP A 323 -28.09 -12.13 -18.87
N THR A 324 -27.41 -11.46 -17.93
CA THR A 324 -26.40 -10.45 -18.26
C THR A 324 -25.11 -10.63 -17.47
N ASP A 325 -24.04 -10.97 -18.19
CA ASP A 325 -22.68 -10.70 -17.75
C ASP A 325 -22.38 -9.21 -17.97
N ARG A 326 -22.37 -8.43 -16.89
CA ARG A 326 -21.98 -7.02 -16.96
C ARG A 326 -20.48 -6.90 -17.19
N LYS A 327 -20.09 -6.89 -18.47
CA LYS A 327 -18.70 -6.64 -18.90
C LYS A 327 -18.20 -5.29 -18.36
N GLY A 328 -16.96 -5.26 -17.86
CA GLY A 328 -16.27 -4.03 -17.47
C GLY A 328 -16.28 -3.69 -15.97
N GLN A 329 -16.55 -4.66 -15.09
CA GLN A 329 -16.52 -4.45 -13.65
C GLN A 329 -15.16 -3.93 -13.12
N PRO A 330 -15.17 -3.10 -12.06
CA PRO A 330 -13.94 -2.65 -11.42
C PRO A 330 -13.21 -3.82 -10.75
N MET A 331 -11.88 -3.73 -10.66
CA MET A 331 -11.07 -4.68 -9.90
C MET A 331 -11.50 -4.72 -8.42
N SER A 332 -11.45 -5.89 -7.79
CA SER A 332 -11.92 -6.09 -6.42
C SER A 332 -11.17 -5.23 -5.37
N LYS A 333 -9.91 -4.86 -5.65
CA LYS A 333 -9.00 -4.12 -4.75
C LYS A 333 -8.76 -4.77 -3.38
N ALA A 334 -9.24 -5.99 -3.15
CA ALA A 334 -9.20 -6.70 -1.87
C ALA A 334 -7.81 -7.23 -1.47
N GLY A 335 -6.84 -7.23 -2.40
CA GLY A 335 -5.46 -7.68 -2.16
C GLY A 335 -4.47 -6.57 -1.82
N SER A 336 -3.24 -6.98 -1.47
CA SER A 336 -2.14 -6.09 -1.07
C SER A 336 -1.92 -4.93 -2.06
N ARG A 337 -1.99 -3.69 -1.54
CA ARG A 337 -1.72 -2.47 -2.33
C ARG A 337 -0.32 -2.49 -2.93
N LEU A 338 0.67 -2.91 -2.15
CA LEU A 338 2.07 -3.04 -2.60
C LEU A 338 2.18 -4.03 -3.78
N ALA A 339 1.58 -5.21 -3.64
CA ALA A 339 1.66 -6.24 -4.68
C ALA A 339 1.01 -5.78 -5.99
N ARG A 340 -0.18 -5.18 -5.91
CA ARG A 340 -0.88 -4.63 -7.08
C ARG A 340 -0.10 -3.50 -7.74
N ALA A 341 0.38 -2.53 -6.96
CA ALA A 341 1.17 -1.43 -7.49
C ALA A 341 2.45 -1.94 -8.17
N THR A 342 3.10 -2.93 -7.57
CA THR A 342 4.30 -3.58 -8.12
C THR A 342 4.01 -4.24 -9.46
N LEU A 343 2.97 -5.07 -9.55
CA LEU A 343 2.61 -5.77 -10.79
C LEU A 343 2.10 -4.82 -11.89
N ILE A 344 1.36 -3.76 -11.56
CA ILE A 344 0.92 -2.77 -12.55
C ILE A 344 2.11 -2.00 -13.12
N ARG A 345 3.09 -1.61 -12.29
CA ARG A 345 4.33 -0.97 -12.77
C ARG A 345 5.16 -1.95 -13.60
N ALA A 346 5.30 -3.19 -13.14
CA ALA A 346 6.01 -4.24 -13.86
C ALA A 346 5.35 -4.51 -15.22
N ALA A 347 4.02 -4.55 -15.28
CA ALA A 347 3.26 -4.74 -16.51
C ALA A 347 3.54 -3.67 -17.58
N ASP A 348 3.74 -2.40 -17.20
CA ASP A 348 4.08 -1.34 -18.16
C ASP A 348 5.45 -1.56 -18.83
N TRP A 349 6.40 -2.14 -18.09
CA TRP A 349 7.69 -2.56 -18.64
C TRP A 349 7.59 -3.88 -19.40
N ALA A 350 6.86 -4.85 -18.85
CA ALA A 350 6.72 -6.19 -19.38
C ALA A 350 6.14 -6.18 -20.81
N ARG A 351 5.11 -5.37 -21.06
CA ARG A 351 4.51 -5.22 -22.40
C ARG A 351 5.44 -4.63 -23.45
N LYS A 352 6.59 -4.05 -23.06
CA LYS A 352 7.60 -3.51 -23.99
C LYS A 352 8.71 -4.53 -24.29
N GLN A 353 8.70 -5.68 -23.61
CA GLN A 353 9.71 -6.72 -23.70
C GLN A 353 9.12 -8.05 -24.17
N ASP A 354 7.86 -8.33 -23.85
CA ASP A 354 7.18 -9.59 -24.15
C ASP A 354 6.09 -9.40 -25.22
N PRO A 355 6.22 -10.02 -26.41
CA PRO A 355 5.27 -9.87 -27.50
C PRO A 355 3.84 -10.29 -27.15
N GLN A 356 3.67 -11.35 -26.36
CA GLN A 356 2.34 -11.82 -25.95
C GLN A 356 1.65 -10.83 -25.01
N LEU A 357 2.38 -10.21 -24.07
CA LEU A 357 1.85 -9.13 -23.22
C LEU A 357 1.60 -7.84 -24.00
N ALA A 358 2.45 -7.54 -24.98
CA ALA A 358 2.25 -6.42 -25.90
C ALA A 358 0.94 -6.57 -26.68
N ARG A 359 0.67 -7.77 -27.22
CA ARG A 359 -0.59 -8.12 -27.88
C ARG A 359 -1.79 -7.91 -26.97
N VAL A 360 -1.73 -8.42 -25.72
CA VAL A 360 -2.82 -8.22 -24.75
C VAL A 360 -3.07 -6.73 -24.50
N TYR A 361 -2.02 -5.94 -24.31
CA TYR A 361 -2.14 -4.49 -24.13
C TYR A 361 -2.76 -3.80 -25.37
N HIS A 362 -2.29 -4.17 -26.56
CA HIS A 362 -2.77 -3.65 -27.83
C HIS A 362 -4.27 -3.92 -28.02
N GLN A 363 -4.70 -5.18 -27.87
CA GLN A 363 -6.12 -5.58 -27.94
C GLN A 363 -6.99 -4.76 -26.98
N GLN A 364 -6.52 -4.52 -25.75
CA GLN A 364 -7.27 -3.70 -24.80
C GLN A 364 -7.43 -2.25 -25.27
N MET A 365 -6.35 -1.61 -25.75
CA MET A 365 -6.36 -0.19 -26.14
C MET A 365 -7.06 0.08 -27.48
N VAL A 366 -6.82 -0.79 -28.45
CA VAL A 366 -7.23 -0.61 -29.85
C VAL A 366 -8.63 -1.20 -30.07
N GLU A 367 -8.81 -2.49 -29.81
CA GLU A 367 -10.06 -3.21 -30.09
C GLU A 367 -11.13 -2.94 -29.02
N ARG A 368 -10.76 -3.04 -27.74
CA ARG A 368 -11.71 -2.92 -26.61
C ARG A 368 -11.87 -1.51 -26.07
N GLY A 369 -11.11 -0.57 -26.63
CA GLY A 369 -11.13 0.84 -26.27
C GLY A 369 -10.84 1.18 -24.81
N ALA A 370 -10.08 0.34 -24.12
CA ALA A 370 -9.63 0.58 -22.77
C ALA A 370 -8.66 1.78 -22.70
N GLU A 371 -8.64 2.43 -21.54
CA GLU A 371 -7.58 3.38 -21.20
C GLU A 371 -6.29 2.65 -20.78
N HIS A 372 -5.17 3.37 -20.83
CA HIS A 372 -3.84 2.84 -20.48
C HIS A 372 -3.82 2.12 -19.13
N LEU A 373 -4.42 2.70 -18.09
CA LEU A 373 -4.44 2.10 -16.76
C LEU A 373 -5.23 0.78 -16.74
N LYS A 374 -6.40 0.75 -17.40
CA LYS A 374 -7.23 -0.46 -17.49
C LYS A 374 -6.52 -1.56 -18.28
N ALA A 375 -5.92 -1.21 -19.42
CA ALA A 375 -5.11 -2.14 -20.21
C ALA A 375 -3.93 -2.70 -19.40
N SER A 376 -3.21 -1.84 -18.67
CA SER A 376 -2.08 -2.25 -17.81
C SER A 376 -2.52 -3.18 -16.67
N CYS A 377 -3.73 -3.00 -16.12
CA CYS A 377 -4.27 -3.91 -15.12
C CYS A 377 -4.53 -5.32 -15.67
N VAL A 378 -5.00 -5.42 -16.92
CA VAL A 378 -5.19 -6.72 -17.59
C VAL A 378 -3.84 -7.40 -17.83
N VAL A 379 -2.82 -6.65 -18.28
CA VAL A 379 -1.45 -7.16 -18.42
C VAL A 379 -0.89 -7.62 -17.07
N ALA A 380 -1.09 -6.85 -16.01
CA ALA A 380 -0.66 -7.20 -14.65
C ALA A 380 -1.31 -8.50 -14.15
N ALA A 381 -2.59 -8.72 -14.47
CA ALA A 381 -3.28 -9.96 -14.15
C ALA A 381 -2.66 -11.17 -14.86
N ARG A 382 -2.29 -11.04 -16.14
CA ARG A 382 -1.58 -12.09 -16.90
C ARG A 382 -0.16 -12.31 -16.38
N LEU A 383 0.55 -11.24 -16.04
CA LEU A 383 1.88 -11.31 -15.44
C LEU A 383 1.84 -12.03 -14.08
N ALA A 384 0.80 -11.81 -13.27
CA ALA A 384 0.60 -12.52 -12.01
C ALA A 384 0.39 -14.03 -12.21
N GLU A 385 -0.40 -14.42 -13.22
CA GLU A 385 -0.60 -15.83 -13.57
C GLU A 385 0.72 -16.49 -13.99
N ARG A 386 1.52 -15.79 -14.80
CA ARG A 386 2.86 -16.27 -15.22
C ARG A 386 3.83 -16.36 -14.06
N LEU A 387 3.84 -15.38 -13.16
CA LEU A 387 4.65 -15.43 -11.94
C LEU A 387 4.31 -16.66 -11.10
N TRP A 388 3.03 -16.93 -10.88
CA TRP A 388 2.64 -18.15 -10.16
C TRP A 388 3.15 -19.41 -10.84
N THR A 389 3.02 -19.52 -12.16
CA THR A 389 3.48 -20.69 -12.93
C THR A 389 5.00 -20.87 -12.83
N VAL A 390 5.76 -19.79 -12.97
CA VAL A 390 7.23 -19.78 -12.86
C VAL A 390 7.68 -20.24 -11.48
N MET A 391 7.09 -19.67 -10.42
CA MET A 391 7.40 -20.03 -9.04
C MET A 391 6.98 -21.47 -8.72
N ARG A 392 5.83 -21.92 -9.24
CA ARG A 392 5.29 -23.27 -9.01
C ARG A 392 6.11 -24.35 -9.73
N ARG A 393 6.51 -24.10 -10.98
CA ARG A 393 7.30 -25.05 -11.79
C ARG A 393 8.79 -25.02 -11.46
N ARG A 394 9.27 -23.98 -10.77
CA ARG A 394 10.69 -23.71 -10.52
C ARG A 394 11.52 -23.64 -11.79
N MET A 395 10.95 -23.05 -12.84
CA MET A 395 11.59 -22.88 -14.14
C MET A 395 11.61 -21.39 -14.50
N PRO A 396 12.78 -20.82 -14.86
CA PRO A 396 12.85 -19.45 -15.33
C PRO A 396 11.91 -19.19 -16.51
N TYR A 397 11.36 -17.98 -16.55
CA TYR A 397 10.51 -17.52 -17.62
C TYR A 397 11.31 -17.35 -18.92
N VAL A 398 10.76 -17.83 -20.02
CA VAL A 398 11.30 -17.66 -21.37
C VAL A 398 10.34 -16.77 -22.16
N ILE A 399 10.87 -15.72 -22.77
CA ILE A 399 10.06 -14.85 -23.65
C ILE A 399 9.86 -15.58 -24.97
N CYS A 400 8.60 -15.71 -25.37
CA CYS A 400 8.21 -16.27 -26.65
C CYS A 400 7.49 -15.22 -27.52
N ASP A 401 7.47 -15.47 -28.83
CA ASP A 401 6.57 -14.79 -29.76
C ASP A 401 5.09 -15.14 -29.48
N VAL A 402 4.19 -14.67 -30.36
CA VAL A 402 2.74 -14.90 -30.19
C VAL A 402 2.31 -16.34 -30.46
N ASP A 403 3.14 -17.13 -31.13
CA ASP A 403 2.90 -18.53 -31.51
C ASP A 403 3.52 -19.52 -30.51
N GLY A 404 4.37 -19.03 -29.60
CA GLY A 404 4.96 -19.80 -28.51
C GLY A 404 6.43 -20.15 -28.70
N THR A 405 7.07 -19.68 -29.76
CA THR A 405 8.49 -19.93 -30.04
C THR A 405 9.37 -19.00 -29.19
N PRO A 406 10.41 -19.51 -28.50
CA PRO A 406 11.36 -18.67 -27.78
C PRO A 406 12.03 -17.64 -28.68
N VAL A 407 12.16 -16.40 -28.20
CA VAL A 407 12.78 -15.30 -28.95
C VAL A 407 13.80 -14.54 -28.12
N THR A 408 14.80 -13.98 -28.80
CA THR A 408 15.77 -13.07 -28.17
C THR A 408 15.13 -11.71 -27.84
N PRO A 409 15.72 -10.92 -26.93
CA PRO A 409 15.21 -9.57 -26.62
C PRO A 409 15.15 -8.63 -27.84
N GLN A 410 16.03 -8.81 -28.82
CA GLN A 410 16.03 -8.00 -30.05
C GLN A 410 14.87 -8.38 -30.98
N GLN A 411 14.66 -9.68 -31.20
CA GLN A 411 13.52 -10.19 -31.97
C GLN A 411 12.19 -9.79 -31.32
N ALA A 412 12.07 -9.93 -29.99
CA ALA A 412 10.89 -9.50 -29.26
C ALA A 412 10.57 -8.01 -29.48
N LYS A 413 11.58 -7.13 -29.40
CA LYS A 413 11.41 -5.70 -29.69
C LYS A 413 10.96 -5.44 -31.12
N GLN A 414 11.51 -6.16 -32.11
CA GLN A 414 11.11 -6.03 -33.51
C GLN A 414 9.65 -6.43 -33.71
N ILE A 415 9.22 -7.58 -33.18
CA ILE A 415 7.82 -8.04 -33.24
C ILE A 415 6.89 -7.01 -32.61
N ILE A 416 7.22 -6.49 -31.43
CA ILE A 416 6.42 -5.48 -30.74
C ILE A 416 6.31 -4.20 -31.58
N ALA A 417 7.42 -3.72 -32.12
CA ALA A 417 7.44 -2.50 -32.93
C ALA A 417 6.58 -2.64 -34.19
N GLN A 418 6.68 -3.80 -34.88
CA GLN A 418 5.99 -4.06 -36.14
C GLN A 418 4.48 -4.30 -35.96
N GLN A 419 4.07 -5.02 -34.91
CA GLN A 419 2.71 -5.57 -34.81
C GLN A 419 1.87 -5.00 -33.66
N TRP A 420 2.50 -4.55 -32.57
CA TRP A 420 1.81 -4.28 -31.30
C TRP A 420 1.99 -2.84 -30.79
N THR A 421 2.43 -1.94 -31.68
CA THR A 421 2.59 -0.51 -31.37
C THR A 421 1.23 0.20 -31.34
N VAL A 422 0.82 0.64 -30.15
CA VAL A 422 -0.34 1.54 -30.02
C VAL A 422 0.07 2.96 -30.39
N THR A 423 -0.49 3.50 -31.48
CA THR A 423 -0.20 4.84 -32.02
C THR A 423 -0.54 5.96 -31.04
N GLU A 424 0.15 7.10 -31.17
CA GLU A 424 -0.08 8.25 -30.29
C GLU A 424 -1.47 8.89 -30.51
N GLU A 425 -2.03 8.74 -31.70
CA GLU A 425 -3.41 9.15 -31.99
C GLU A 425 -4.42 8.38 -31.13
N ILE A 426 -4.31 7.04 -31.09
CA ILE A 426 -5.17 6.20 -30.25
C ILE A 426 -4.98 6.59 -28.78
N ARG A 427 -3.73 6.77 -28.33
CA ARG A 427 -3.45 7.19 -26.94
C ARG A 427 -4.09 8.53 -26.62
N ARG A 428 -3.97 9.53 -27.51
CA ARG A 428 -4.59 10.85 -27.36
C ARG A 428 -6.11 10.76 -27.30
N ARG A 429 -6.73 9.99 -28.20
CA ARG A 429 -8.18 9.75 -28.23
C ARG A 429 -8.70 9.12 -26.94
N ARG A 430 -7.97 8.16 -26.38
CA ARG A 430 -8.34 7.55 -25.08
C ARG A 430 -8.17 8.54 -23.92
N ARG A 431 -7.12 9.38 -23.93
CA ARG A 431 -6.94 10.45 -22.91
C ARG A 431 -8.04 11.52 -22.96
N SER A 432 -8.51 11.91 -24.15
CA SER A 432 -9.57 12.93 -24.31
C SER A 432 -10.94 12.43 -23.86
N ASN A 433 -11.25 11.14 -24.04
CA ASN A 433 -12.50 10.55 -23.55
C ASN A 433 -12.62 10.63 -22.02
N LYS A 434 -11.51 10.51 -21.29
CA LYS A 434 -11.47 10.74 -19.84
C LYS A 434 -11.87 12.17 -19.44
N ARG A 435 -11.52 13.17 -20.25
CA ARG A 435 -11.91 14.57 -20.01
C ARG A 435 -13.40 14.80 -20.27
N ARG A 436 -13.99 14.13 -21.28
CA ARG A 436 -15.45 14.17 -21.55
C ARG A 436 -16.29 13.39 -20.53
N ALA A 437 -15.74 12.33 -19.92
CA ALA A 437 -16.40 11.57 -18.86
C ALA A 437 -16.26 12.22 -17.46
N GLY A 438 -15.60 13.37 -17.34
CA GLY A 438 -15.53 14.14 -16.10
C GLY A 438 -16.85 14.88 -15.85
N LYS A 439 -17.57 14.46 -14.80
CA LYS A 439 -18.86 15.01 -14.32
C LYS A 439 -20.01 14.95 -15.34
N ALA A 440 -20.54 13.76 -15.57
CA ALA A 440 -21.98 13.67 -15.83
C ALA A 440 -22.71 14.07 -14.52
N PRO A 441 -23.68 15.00 -14.54
CA PRO A 441 -24.49 15.26 -13.36
C PRO A 441 -25.11 13.94 -12.91
N HIS A 442 -25.06 13.66 -11.61
CA HIS A 442 -25.86 12.60 -11.04
C HIS A 442 -27.32 12.86 -11.44
N GLN A 443 -27.84 12.08 -12.39
CA GLN A 443 -29.27 11.92 -12.50
C GLN A 443 -29.71 11.27 -11.20
N VAL A 444 -30.29 12.10 -10.33
CA VAL A 444 -31.05 11.65 -9.18
C VAL A 444 -32.12 10.73 -9.76
N LEU A 445 -31.98 9.42 -9.54
CA LEU A 445 -33.07 8.48 -9.76
C LEU A 445 -34.23 8.97 -8.91
N THR A 446 -35.32 9.37 -9.56
CA THR A 446 -36.60 9.67 -8.93
C THR A 446 -36.95 8.50 -8.01
N GLY A 447 -37.11 8.83 -6.72
CA GLY A 447 -37.22 7.85 -5.66
C GLY A 447 -38.36 6.88 -5.87
N HIS A 448 -38.09 5.60 -5.57
CA HIS A 448 -39.14 4.67 -5.19
C HIS A 448 -39.80 5.18 -3.92
N ASP A 449 -41.11 5.44 -4.01
CA ASP A 449 -41.98 5.66 -2.86
C ASP A 449 -41.87 4.49 -1.88
N ARG A 450 -41.22 4.75 -0.74
CA ARG A 450 -41.43 3.96 0.46
C ARG A 450 -42.36 4.73 1.36
N LYS A 451 -43.64 4.34 1.32
CA LYS A 451 -44.56 4.53 2.43
C LYS A 451 -43.94 3.88 3.67
N ASP A 452 -43.56 4.69 4.64
CA ASP A 452 -44.05 4.56 6.02
C ASP A 452 -43.59 5.73 6.87
N ALA A 453 -44.57 6.36 7.50
CA ALA A 453 -44.46 7.61 8.23
C ALA A 453 -44.02 7.40 9.69
N ARG A 454 -43.48 8.50 10.26
CA ARG A 454 -43.35 8.90 11.69
C ARG A 454 -41.91 8.90 12.23
N SER A 455 -41.29 10.06 12.36
CA SER A 455 -41.52 11.02 13.46
C SER A 455 -40.60 12.24 13.26
N VAL A 456 -41.20 13.42 13.23
CA VAL A 456 -40.49 14.71 13.17
C VAL A 456 -39.94 15.01 14.56
N ARG A 457 -38.61 15.14 14.67
CA ARG A 457 -37.97 15.86 15.78
C ARG A 457 -37.24 17.07 15.19
N THR A 458 -37.80 18.23 15.51
CA THR A 458 -37.37 19.57 15.14
C THR A 458 -35.92 19.84 15.56
N ARG A 459 -35.13 20.38 14.63
CA ARG A 459 -33.78 20.92 14.91
C ARG A 459 -33.93 22.19 15.75
N ARG A 460 -33.24 22.22 16.88
CA ARG A 460 -33.07 23.37 17.77
C ARG A 460 -32.20 24.44 17.06
N PRO A 461 -32.50 25.74 17.16
CA PRO A 461 -31.70 26.80 16.55
C PRO A 461 -30.44 27.12 17.39
N SER A 462 -29.42 27.66 16.71
CA SER A 462 -28.14 28.12 17.29
C SER A 462 -28.36 29.23 18.34
N PRO A 463 -27.53 29.32 19.40
CA PRO A 463 -27.65 30.39 20.38
C PRO A 463 -27.02 31.71 19.88
N PRO A 464 -27.51 32.88 20.35
CA PRO A 464 -27.01 34.20 19.95
C PRO A 464 -25.79 34.63 20.79
N GLU A 465 -25.06 35.60 20.25
CA GLU A 465 -23.98 36.34 20.90
C GLU A 465 -24.48 37.17 22.10
N SER A 466 -23.70 37.23 23.19
CA SER A 466 -23.86 38.28 24.19
C SER A 466 -22.52 38.72 24.79
N SER A 467 -22.36 40.04 24.76
CA SER A 467 -21.46 40.97 25.45
C SER A 467 -20.87 40.61 26.83
N ALA A 468 -19.57 40.89 26.97
CA ALA A 468 -18.86 41.69 28.00
C ALA A 468 -18.91 41.35 29.52
N THR A 469 -17.73 40.91 30.02
CA THR A 469 -16.98 41.24 31.29
C THR A 469 -17.49 40.77 32.68
N PRO A 470 -16.64 40.66 33.75
CA PRO A 470 -15.18 40.86 33.84
C PRO A 470 -14.34 39.78 34.58
N SER A 471 -13.02 39.87 34.34
CA SER A 471 -11.84 39.50 35.15
C SER A 471 -11.92 38.39 36.21
N ARG A 472 -11.16 37.31 36.00
CA ARG A 472 -10.55 36.53 37.10
C ARG A 472 -9.08 36.23 36.81
N THR A 473 -8.27 36.65 37.76
CA THR A 473 -6.81 36.57 37.88
C THR A 473 -6.30 35.14 37.68
N VAL A 474 -5.37 34.95 36.75
CA VAL A 474 -4.64 33.69 36.55
C VAL A 474 -3.34 33.76 37.36
N LYS A 475 -3.19 32.85 38.34
CA LYS A 475 -1.93 32.61 39.05
C LYS A 475 -0.90 32.01 38.08
N GLN A 476 0.28 32.63 38.01
CA GLN A 476 1.45 32.10 37.33
C GLN A 476 1.99 30.85 38.06
N PRO A 477 2.58 29.86 37.35
CA PRO A 477 3.32 28.77 37.97
C PRO A 477 4.75 29.21 38.33
N ALA A 478 5.21 28.73 39.49
CA ALA A 478 6.50 29.06 40.08
C ALA A 478 7.69 28.56 39.24
N VAL A 479 8.67 29.44 39.07
CA VAL A 479 10.00 29.15 38.53
C VAL A 479 10.85 28.58 39.66
N LEU A 480 11.39 27.38 39.45
CA LEU A 480 12.45 26.77 40.26
C LEU A 480 13.78 27.46 39.91
N THR A 481 14.27 28.33 40.79
CA THR A 481 15.66 28.82 40.76
C THR A 481 16.53 27.90 41.61
N THR A 482 17.46 27.22 40.95
CA THR A 482 18.62 26.57 41.55
C THR A 482 19.70 27.62 41.81
N ASP A 483 20.12 27.72 43.07
CA ASP A 483 21.21 28.58 43.54
C ASP A 483 22.50 27.74 43.65
N PRO A 484 23.66 28.28 43.25
CA PRO A 484 24.92 27.87 43.85
C PRO A 484 25.71 29.08 44.36
N ARG A 485 25.82 29.13 45.69
CA ARG A 485 26.88 29.74 46.54
C ARG A 485 27.14 31.24 46.46
#